data_AF-U2HCA5-F1
#
_entry.id   AF-U2HCA5-F1
#
_cell.length_a   1.000
_cell.length_b   1.000
_cell.length_c   1.000
_cell.angle_alpha   90.00
_cell.angle_beta   90.00
_cell.angle_gamma   90.00
#
_symmetry.space_group_name_H-M   'P 1'
#
loop_
_entity.id
_entity.type
_entity.pdbx_description
1 polymer ?
#
loop_
_entity_poly.entity_id
_entity_poly.type
_entity_poly.pdbx_seq_one_letter_code
_entity_poly.pdbx_strand_id
1 'polypeptide(L)'
;MFGIIHALTAITHSASASIDVVAGPIGEALVATGIGIAVAVPAVLAYNFFVRRVKAASADLDAFATDFVTLAQKAGFRVPAAATAPARRADGARQEAFA
;
A
#
# COMPACT_ATOMS: atom_id res chain seq x y z
N MET A 1 -25.10 10.59 4.98
CA MET A 1 -26.04 9.68 5.68
C MET A 1 -26.85 10.41 6.76
N PHE A 2 -26.21 11.28 7.55
CA PHE A 2 -26.87 12.13 8.55
C PHE A 2 -28.15 12.84 8.04
N GLY A 3 -28.09 13.52 6.89
CA GLY A 3 -29.27 14.22 6.32
C GLY A 3 -30.44 13.30 5.92
N ILE A 4 -30.16 12.06 5.51
CA ILE A 4 -31.20 11.07 5.18
C ILE A 4 -31.87 10.56 6.47
N ILE A 5 -31.09 10.34 7.54
CA ILE A 5 -31.67 9.98 8.84
C ILE A 5 -32.57 11.11 9.33
N HIS A 6 -32.12 12.37 9.24
CA HIS A 6 -32.93 13.52 9.67
C HIS A 6 -34.23 13.64 8.87
N ALA A 7 -34.19 13.41 7.55
CA ALA A 7 -35.38 13.35 6.71
C ALA A 7 -36.35 12.25 7.17
N LEU A 8 -35.85 11.03 7.37
CA LEU A 8 -36.66 9.88 7.79
C LEU A 8 -37.28 10.09 9.18
N THR A 9 -36.50 10.60 10.13
CA THR A 9 -36.99 10.91 11.49
C THR A 9 -38.08 11.98 11.46
N ALA A 10 -37.94 13.00 10.61
CA ALA A 10 -38.95 14.05 10.44
C ALA A 10 -40.27 13.52 9.84
N ILE A 11 -40.19 12.62 8.85
CA ILE A 11 -41.36 11.95 8.27
C ILE A 11 -42.05 11.07 9.32
N THR A 12 -41.29 10.30 10.11
CA THR A 12 -41.86 9.41 11.14
C THR A 12 -42.54 10.18 12.28
N HIS A 13 -42.03 11.36 12.65
CA HIS A 13 -42.67 12.20 13.66
C HIS A 13 -43.92 12.93 13.13
N SER A 14 -43.90 13.35 11.87
CA SER A 14 -44.98 14.16 11.28
C SER A 14 -46.13 13.32 10.72
N ALA A 15 -45.98 11.99 10.70
CA ALA A 15 -46.90 11.00 10.12
C ALA A 15 -47.37 11.31 8.67
N SER A 16 -46.71 12.25 8.01
CA SER A 16 -47.05 12.79 6.70
C SER A 16 -45.76 12.92 5.89
N ALA A 17 -45.77 12.31 4.70
CA ALA A 17 -44.65 12.30 3.78
C ALA A 17 -44.87 13.36 2.69
N SER A 18 -44.90 14.64 3.07
CA SER A 18 -44.97 15.75 2.11
C SER A 18 -43.58 16.14 1.61
N ILE A 19 -43.50 16.59 0.35
CA ILE A 19 -42.25 17.01 -0.31
C ILE A 19 -41.54 18.13 0.46
N ASP A 20 -42.29 19.02 1.10
CA ASP A 20 -41.76 20.13 1.88
C ASP A 20 -40.93 19.66 3.09
N VAL A 21 -41.30 18.51 3.69
CA VAL A 21 -40.61 17.95 4.86
C VAL A 21 -39.29 17.25 4.49
N VAL A 22 -39.14 16.79 3.23
CA VAL A 22 -37.96 16.05 2.76
C VAL A 22 -36.98 16.86 1.91
N ALA A 23 -37.42 17.96 1.30
CA ALA A 23 -36.60 18.74 0.37
C ALA A 23 -35.33 19.33 1.02
N GLY A 24 -35.42 19.83 2.26
CA GLY A 24 -34.29 20.44 2.97
C GLY A 24 -33.16 19.44 3.31
N PRO A 25 -33.42 18.42 4.14
CA PRO A 25 -32.36 17.52 4.63
C PRO A 25 -31.71 16.66 3.53
N ILE A 26 -32.43 16.40 2.44
CA ILE A 26 -31.87 15.69 1.28
C ILE A 26 -30.88 16.58 0.52
N GLY A 27 -31.19 17.87 0.37
CA GLY A 27 -30.29 18.85 -0.24
C GLY A 27 -28.95 18.94 0.50
N GLU A 28 -28.98 19.02 1.82
CA GLU A 28 -27.77 19.03 2.67
C GLU A 28 -26.93 17.75 2.49
N ALA A 29 -27.58 16.59 2.37
CA ALA A 29 -26.89 15.33 2.13
C ALA A 29 -26.20 15.27 0.75
N LEU A 30 -26.80 15.87 -0.28
CA LEU A 30 -26.21 15.98 -1.61
C LEU A 30 -24.99 16.91 -1.62
N VAL A 31 -25.07 18.05 -0.94
CA VAL A 31 -23.92 18.97 -0.80
C VAL A 31 -22.75 18.28 -0.11
N ALA A 32 -23.00 17.54 0.97
CA ALA A 32 -21.97 16.77 1.67
C ALA A 32 -21.27 15.74 0.75
N THR A 33 -22.05 15.10 -0.13
CA THR A 33 -21.51 14.16 -1.13
C THR A 33 -20.66 14.88 -2.16
N GLY A 34 -21.11 16.04 -2.65
CA GLY A 34 -20.36 16.88 -3.59
C GLY A 34 -19.03 17.34 -3.02
N ILE A 35 -19.00 17.75 -1.75
CA ILE A 35 -17.77 18.14 -1.05
C ILE A 35 -16.80 16.95 -0.94
N GLY A 36 -17.31 15.76 -0.60
CA GLY A 36 -16.51 14.55 -0.51
C GLY A 36 -15.79 14.24 -1.83
N ILE A 37 -16.48 14.36 -2.96
CA ILE A 37 -15.90 14.17 -4.30
C ILE A 37 -14.88 15.27 -4.62
N ALA A 38 -15.22 16.54 -4.32
CA ALA A 38 -14.34 17.67 -4.57
C ALA A 38 -13.00 17.56 -3.84
N VAL A 39 -12.98 16.97 -2.64
CA VAL A 39 -11.75 16.71 -1.85
C VAL A 39 -11.05 15.43 -2.29
N ALA A 40 -11.79 14.41 -2.72
CA ALA A 40 -11.22 13.11 -3.09
C ALA A 40 -10.29 13.20 -4.32
N VAL A 41 -10.66 13.94 -5.36
CA VAL A 41 -9.88 14.01 -6.60
C VAL A 41 -8.49 14.63 -6.37
N PRO A 42 -8.35 15.80 -5.72
CA PRO A 42 -7.04 16.37 -5.42
C PRO A 42 -6.19 15.47 -4.51
N ALA A 43 -6.81 14.82 -3.51
CA ALA A 43 -6.10 13.94 -2.59
C ALA A 43 -5.46 12.75 -3.32
N VAL A 44 -6.19 12.12 -4.24
CA VAL A 44 -5.68 10.99 -5.03
C VAL A 44 -4.59 11.43 -6.01
N LEU A 45 -4.72 12.61 -6.63
CA LEU A 45 -3.67 13.17 -7.49
C LEU A 45 -2.37 13.41 -6.73
N ALA A 46 -2.46 14.02 -5.53
CA ALA A 46 -1.31 14.23 -4.67
C ALA A 46 -0.66 12.90 -4.25
N TYR A 47 -1.46 11.92 -3.82
CA TYR A 47 -0.97 10.59 -3.48
C TYR A 47 -0.21 9.95 -4.63
N ASN A 48 -0.78 9.93 -5.84
CA ASN A 48 -0.13 9.36 -7.00
C ASN A 48 1.17 10.08 -7.38
N PHE A 49 1.18 11.42 -7.28
CA PHE A 49 2.37 12.23 -7.52
C PHE A 49 3.51 11.85 -6.56
N PHE A 50 3.23 11.75 -5.26
CA PHE A 50 4.25 11.39 -4.27
C PHE A 50 4.73 9.95 -4.43
N VAL A 51 3.82 8.99 -4.68
CA VAL A 51 4.18 7.59 -4.92
C VAL A 51 5.14 7.47 -6.12
N ARG A 52 4.85 8.18 -7.21
CA ARG A 52 5.75 8.20 -8.38
C ARG A 52 7.13 8.76 -8.03
N ARG A 53 7.19 9.83 -7.24
CA ARG A 53 8.46 10.47 -6.84
C ARG A 53 9.28 9.58 -5.91
N VAL A 54 8.64 8.91 -4.96
CA VAL A 54 9.27 7.95 -4.05
C VAL A 54 9.83 6.79 -4.86
N LYS A 55 9.04 6.21 -5.77
CA LYS A 55 9.49 5.10 -6.61
C LYS A 55 10.72 5.47 -7.46
N ALA A 56 10.75 6.68 -8.02
CA ALA A 56 11.92 7.17 -8.74
C ALA A 56 13.14 7.29 -7.82
N ALA A 57 12.99 7.91 -6.65
CA ALA A 57 14.09 8.02 -5.68
C ALA A 57 14.59 6.65 -5.21
N SER A 58 13.71 5.68 -4.99
CA SER A 58 14.08 4.31 -4.65
C SER A 58 14.86 3.63 -5.79
N ALA A 59 14.49 3.85 -7.04
CA ALA A 59 15.23 3.33 -8.20
C ALA A 59 16.64 3.94 -8.28
N ASP A 60 16.77 5.25 -8.04
CA ASP A 60 18.07 5.93 -8.00
C ASP A 60 18.95 5.37 -6.87
N LEU A 61 18.38 5.13 -5.69
CA LEU A 61 19.09 4.52 -4.57
C LEU A 61 19.54 3.09 -4.85
N ASP A 62 18.72 2.30 -5.54
CA ASP A 62 19.05 0.92 -5.93
C ASP A 62 20.18 0.88 -6.96
N ALA A 63 20.14 1.79 -7.94
CA ALA A 63 21.23 1.99 -8.89
C ALA A 63 22.53 2.39 -8.18
N PHE A 64 22.46 3.35 -7.26
CA PHE A 64 23.61 3.77 -6.46
C PHE A 64 24.18 2.62 -5.62
N ALA A 65 23.32 1.82 -4.97
CA ALA A 65 23.75 0.68 -4.18
C ALA A 65 24.47 -0.37 -5.04
N THR A 66 23.96 -0.63 -6.25
CA THR A 66 24.55 -1.55 -7.22
C THR A 66 25.93 -1.07 -7.69
N ASP A 67 26.05 0.23 -8.02
CA ASP A 67 27.30 0.85 -8.42
C ASP A 67 28.31 0.83 -7.27
N PHE A 68 27.87 1.12 -6.04
CA PHE A 68 28.71 1.07 -4.84
C PHE A 68 29.26 -0.33 -4.58
N VAL A 69 28.42 -1.37 -4.66
CA VAL A 69 28.86 -2.77 -4.50
C VAL A 69 29.85 -3.14 -5.59
N THR A 70 29.57 -2.76 -6.84
CA THR A 70 30.46 -3.01 -7.98
C THR A 70 31.82 -2.33 -7.77
N LEU A 71 31.83 -1.10 -7.28
CA LEU A 71 33.06 -0.36 -6.99
C LEU A 71 33.83 -0.97 -5.82
N ALA A 72 33.14 -1.36 -4.73
CA ALA A 72 33.74 -2.00 -3.58
C ALA A 72 34.41 -3.33 -3.95
N GLN A 73 33.73 -4.16 -4.75
CA GLN A 73 34.28 -5.41 -5.27
C GLN A 73 35.52 -5.17 -6.14
N LYS A 74 35.48 -4.16 -7.03
CA LYS A 74 36.64 -3.76 -7.85
C LYS A 74 37.81 -3.25 -7.00
N ALA A 75 37.54 -2.54 -5.92
CA ALA A 75 38.52 -2.09 -4.94
C ALA A 75 39.08 -3.22 -4.05
N GLY A 76 38.67 -4.47 -4.28
CA GLY A 76 39.16 -5.64 -3.56
C GLY A 76 38.43 -5.93 -2.24
N PHE A 77 37.35 -5.21 -1.93
CA PHE A 77 36.51 -5.50 -0.78
C PHE A 77 35.69 -6.76 -1.06
N ARG A 78 36.19 -7.90 -0.58
CA ARG A 78 35.49 -9.18 -0.59
C ARG A 78 34.67 -9.29 0.68
N VAL A 79 33.34 -9.33 0.55
CA VAL A 79 32.50 -9.84 1.63
C VAL A 79 32.93 -11.28 1.86
N PRO A 80 33.41 -11.65 3.06
CA PRO A 80 33.77 -13.03 3.35
C PRO A 80 32.51 -13.86 3.15
N ALA A 81 32.50 -14.76 2.17
CA ALA A 81 31.46 -15.76 2.09
C ALA A 81 31.51 -16.52 3.41
N ALA A 82 30.47 -16.37 4.24
CA ALA A 82 30.32 -17.20 5.42
C ALA A 82 30.50 -18.64 4.95
N ALA A 83 31.55 -19.30 5.45
CA ALA A 83 31.96 -20.59 4.96
C ALA A 83 30.81 -21.58 5.15
N THR A 84 30.04 -21.83 4.09
CA THR A 84 29.15 -22.98 4.03
C THR A 84 30.07 -24.19 4.04
N ALA A 85 30.23 -24.77 5.25
CA ALA A 85 31.04 -25.95 5.47
C ALA A 85 30.63 -27.03 4.46
N PRO A 86 31.58 -27.65 3.75
CA PRO A 86 31.25 -28.71 2.81
C PRO A 86 30.63 -29.86 3.61
N ALA A 87 29.39 -30.22 3.28
CA ALA A 87 28.78 -31.45 3.74
C ALA A 87 29.72 -32.60 3.37
N ARG A 88 30.38 -33.14 4.40
CA ARG A 88 31.31 -34.26 4.36
C ARG A 88 30.69 -35.37 3.50
N ARG A 89 31.33 -35.71 2.38
CA ARG A 89 31.10 -36.98 1.67
C ARG A 89 31.26 -38.11 2.69
N ALA A 90 30.15 -38.60 3.21
CA ALA A 90 30.05 -39.88 3.88
C ALA A 90 29.56 -40.88 2.82
N ASP A 91 30.42 -41.12 1.83
CA ASP A 91 30.25 -42.16 0.83
C ASP A 91 31.57 -42.93 0.81
N GLY A 92 31.52 -44.26 1.01
CA GLY A 92 32.68 -45.13 0.76
C GLY A 92 33.20 -46.06 1.87
N ALA A 93 32.56 -46.23 3.04
CA ALA A 93 33.11 -47.13 4.08
C ALA A 93 32.11 -48.11 4.75
N ARG A 94 30.89 -48.27 4.22
CA ARG A 94 29.91 -49.25 4.75
C ARG A 94 29.38 -50.27 3.74
N GLN A 95 29.79 -50.22 2.48
CA GLN A 95 29.31 -51.15 1.44
C GLN A 95 30.17 -52.42 1.27
N GLU A 96 31.29 -52.58 1.99
CA GLU A 96 32.13 -53.79 1.91
C GLU A 96 31.93 -54.80 3.07
N ALA A 97 30.85 -54.67 3.86
CA ALA A 97 30.61 -55.55 5.02
C ALA A 97 29.40 -56.51 4.88
N PHE A 98 28.90 -56.73 3.66
CA PHE A 98 27.90 -57.79 3.38
C PHE A 98 28.26 -58.50 2.07
N ALA A 99 29.26 -59.36 2.15
CA ALA A 99 29.52 -60.48 1.23
C ALA A 99 29.94 -61.69 2.08
#